data_AF-F0GGE1-F1
#
_entry.id   AF-F0GGE1-F1
#
_cell.length_a   1.000
_cell.length_b   1.000
_cell.length_c   1.000
_cell.angle_alpha   90.00
_cell.angle_beta   90.00
_cell.angle_gamma   90.00
#
_symmetry.space_group_name_H-M   'P 1'
#
loop_
_entity.id
_entity.type
_entity.pdbx_description
1 polymer ?
#
loop_
_entity_poly.entity_id
_entity_poly.type
_entity_poly.pdbx_seq_one_letter_code
_entity_poly.pdbx_strand_id
1 'polypeptide(L)'
;MLSLANHRDVREQLATEAVNSATRSLAGTYTVVLAIQHLRLSQTQAVALLTLQGVVAVVALFGLGRVASRWGDARCYAFSVAGGVAGLLALGLAREAWIVGAGLAALCAGSSLLHLVNMQRLGRHPADKSQVSSLYNLASMTGAFCGPLAGSALAPMVGLPSAFLCWLPVVGISAVMLRRARRDAALPLSADAR
;
A
#
# COMPACT_ATOMS: atom_id res chain seq x y z
N MET A 1 -16.36 -18.56 -4.25
CA MET A 1 -15.83 -17.17 -4.28
C MET A 1 -16.53 -16.21 -3.32
N LEU A 2 -17.82 -15.90 -3.47
CA LEU A 2 -18.52 -14.94 -2.57
C LEU A 2 -18.58 -15.40 -1.10
N SER A 3 -18.70 -16.71 -0.83
CA SER A 3 -18.66 -17.22 0.56
C SER A 3 -17.26 -17.14 1.20
N LEU A 4 -16.19 -17.19 0.39
CA LEU A 4 -14.80 -17.04 0.84
C LEU A 4 -14.44 -15.58 1.11
N ALA A 5 -14.94 -14.66 0.29
CA ALA A 5 -14.84 -13.21 0.53
C ALA A 5 -15.55 -12.77 1.83
N ASN A 6 -16.44 -13.61 2.35
CA ASN A 6 -17.18 -13.34 3.57
C ASN A 6 -16.40 -13.68 4.85
N HIS A 7 -15.31 -14.45 4.75
CA HIS A 7 -14.40 -14.65 5.88
C HIS A 7 -13.69 -13.33 6.20
N ARG A 8 -13.87 -12.86 7.44
CA ARG A 8 -13.36 -11.57 7.92
C ARG A 8 -11.88 -11.38 7.64
N ASP A 9 -11.08 -12.42 7.87
CA ASP A 9 -9.62 -12.41 7.67
C ASP A 9 -9.21 -12.24 6.20
N VAL A 10 -9.95 -12.87 5.28
CA VAL A 10 -9.71 -12.77 3.84
C VAL A 10 -10.12 -11.38 3.36
N ARG A 11 -11.29 -10.89 3.77
CA ARG A 11 -11.77 -9.55 3.41
C ARG A 11 -10.84 -8.44 3.87
N GLU A 12 -10.29 -8.55 5.07
CA GLU A 12 -9.29 -7.61 5.59
C GLU A 12 -8.02 -7.58 4.73
N GLN A 13 -7.51 -8.75 4.34
CA GLN A 13 -6.32 -8.84 3.48
C GLN A 13 -6.58 -8.25 2.10
N LEU A 14 -7.74 -8.55 1.50
CA LEU A 14 -8.16 -7.99 0.21
C LEU A 14 -8.31 -6.47 0.26
N ALA A 15 -8.95 -5.94 1.31
CA ALA A 15 -9.14 -4.50 1.47
C ALA A 15 -7.80 -3.78 1.64
N THR A 16 -6.90 -4.31 2.48
CA THR A 16 -5.56 -3.71 2.64
C THR A 16 -4.75 -3.77 1.36
N GLU A 17 -4.86 -4.87 0.60
CA GLU A 17 -4.15 -4.97 -0.67
C GLU A 17 -4.71 -4.02 -1.72
N ALA A 18 -6.03 -3.86 -1.78
CA ALA A 18 -6.65 -2.90 -2.68
C ALA A 18 -6.16 -1.47 -2.37
N VAL A 19 -6.13 -1.06 -1.09
CA VAL A 19 -5.62 0.26 -0.69
C VAL A 19 -4.12 0.40 -0.97
N ASN A 20 -3.34 -0.64 -0.68
CA ASN A 20 -1.89 -0.67 -0.94
C ASN A 20 -1.59 -0.52 -2.44
N SER A 21 -2.29 -1.27 -3.27
CA SER A 21 -2.20 -1.24 -4.72
C SER A 21 -2.64 0.10 -5.29
N ALA A 22 -3.76 0.66 -4.80
CA ALA A 22 -4.22 2.00 -5.16
C ALA A 22 -3.17 3.07 -4.86
N THR A 23 -2.57 3.02 -3.67
CA THR A 23 -1.55 3.96 -3.24
C THR A 23 -0.29 3.86 -4.10
N ARG A 24 0.17 2.63 -4.38
CA ARG A 24 1.34 2.38 -5.23
C ARG A 24 1.11 2.84 -6.68
N SER A 25 -0.07 2.57 -7.21
CA SER A 25 -0.46 2.97 -8.57
C SER A 25 -0.56 4.49 -8.69
N LEU A 26 -1.25 5.15 -7.75
CA LEU A 26 -1.32 6.61 -7.67
C LEU A 26 0.07 7.24 -7.60
N ALA A 27 0.94 6.75 -6.70
CA ALA A 27 2.32 7.21 -6.60
C ALA A 27 3.09 7.02 -7.91
N GLY A 28 3.03 5.85 -8.54
CA GLY A 28 3.70 5.58 -9.81
C GLY A 28 3.23 6.50 -10.94
N THR A 29 1.92 6.69 -11.10
CA THR A 29 1.34 7.52 -12.15
C THR A 29 1.73 8.99 -11.99
N TYR A 30 1.62 9.53 -10.78
CA TYR A 30 1.75 10.96 -10.54
C TYR A 30 3.14 11.43 -10.15
N THR A 31 4.05 10.53 -9.78
CA THR A 31 5.44 10.91 -9.46
C THR A 31 6.17 11.50 -10.66
N VAL A 32 5.96 10.94 -11.86
CA VAL A 32 6.57 11.47 -13.09
C VAL A 32 6.03 12.88 -13.38
N VAL A 33 4.72 13.07 -13.22
CA VAL A 33 4.08 14.38 -13.41
C VAL A 33 4.59 15.38 -12.37
N LEU A 34 4.70 14.99 -11.10
CA LEU A 34 5.24 15.81 -10.02
C LEU A 34 6.70 16.21 -10.29
N ALA A 35 7.53 15.25 -10.71
CA ALA A 35 8.93 15.49 -11.04
C ALA A 35 9.10 16.53 -12.16
N ILE A 36 8.31 16.44 -13.23
CA ILE A 36 8.42 17.34 -14.38
C ILE A 36 7.76 18.70 -14.08
N GLN A 37 6.53 18.71 -13.57
CA GLN A 37 5.75 19.94 -13.44
C GLN A 37 6.12 20.77 -12.20
N HIS A 38 6.40 20.12 -11.07
CA HIS A 38 6.70 20.83 -9.82
C HIS A 38 8.19 20.99 -9.57
N LEU A 39 9.00 19.95 -9.82
CA LEU A 39 10.45 20.03 -9.60
C LEU A 39 11.24 20.50 -10.84
N ARG A 40 10.55 20.74 -11.97
CA ARG A 40 11.17 21.17 -13.25
C ARG A 40 12.31 20.23 -13.69
N LEU A 41 12.24 18.95 -13.30
CA LEU A 41 13.26 17.96 -13.65
C LEU A 41 13.15 17.59 -15.13
N SER A 42 14.28 17.13 -15.69
CA SER A 42 14.27 16.62 -17.06
C SER A 42 13.45 15.33 -17.15
N GLN A 43 12.93 15.05 -18.34
CA GLN A 43 12.19 13.80 -18.60
C GLN A 43 13.04 12.57 -18.22
N THR A 44 14.34 12.59 -18.50
CA THR A 44 15.28 11.52 -18.14
C THR A 44 15.33 11.30 -16.62
N GLN A 45 15.38 12.38 -15.83
CA GLN A 45 15.39 12.28 -14.36
C GLN A 45 14.05 11.77 -13.81
N ALA A 46 12.92 12.16 -14.40
CA ALA A 46 11.61 11.66 -14.00
C ALA A 46 11.46 10.16 -14.28
N VAL A 47 11.96 9.67 -15.42
CA VAL A 47 12.02 8.24 -15.74
C VAL A 47 13.01 7.51 -14.82
N ALA A 48 14.12 8.14 -14.44
CA ALA A 48 15.05 7.57 -13.47
C ALA A 48 14.40 7.34 -12.09
N LEU A 49 13.50 8.23 -11.64
CA LEU A 49 12.72 8.02 -10.42
C LEU A 49 11.76 6.84 -10.54
N LEU A 50 11.08 6.69 -11.68
CA LEU A 50 10.18 5.56 -11.92
C LEU A 50 10.93 4.22 -12.01
N THR A 51 12.12 4.21 -12.62
CA THR A 51 12.96 3.00 -12.66
C THR A 51 13.53 2.66 -11.28
N LEU A 52 13.97 3.66 -10.50
CA LEU A 52 14.35 3.50 -9.11
C LEU A 52 13.22 2.87 -8.29
N GLN A 53 11.98 3.33 -8.50
CA GLN A 53 10.79 2.75 -7.88
C GLN A 53 10.71 1.23 -8.11
N GLY A 54 10.83 0.81 -9.37
CA GLY A 54 10.77 -0.59 -9.78
C GLY A 54 11.90 -1.42 -9.16
N VAL A 55 13.14 -0.91 -9.23
CA VAL A 55 14.31 -1.58 -8.65
C VAL A 55 14.14 -1.74 -7.14
N VAL A 56 13.75 -0.68 -6.42
CA VAL A 56 13.52 -0.74 -4.98
C VAL A 56 12.40 -1.73 -4.65
N ALA A 57 11.32 -1.77 -5.44
CA ALA A 57 10.25 -2.74 -5.22
C ALA A 57 10.74 -4.19 -5.36
N VAL A 58 11.57 -4.49 -6.37
CA VAL A 58 12.17 -5.83 -6.57
C VAL A 58 13.11 -6.16 -5.41
N VAL A 59 14.06 -5.28 -5.09
CA VAL A 59 15.01 -5.47 -3.98
C VAL A 59 14.26 -5.66 -2.66
N ALA A 60 13.20 -4.89 -2.42
CA ALA A 60 12.35 -5.02 -1.25
C ALA A 60 11.66 -6.40 -1.20
N LEU A 61 11.06 -6.87 -2.29
CA LEU A 61 10.38 -8.17 -2.30
C LEU A 61 11.34 -9.32 -1.94
N PHE A 62 12.55 -9.32 -2.50
CA PHE A 62 13.56 -10.34 -2.21
C PHE A 62 14.21 -10.17 -0.83
N GLY A 63 14.58 -8.94 -0.46
CA GLY A 63 15.29 -8.63 0.77
C GLY A 63 14.38 -8.67 1.99
N LEU A 64 13.30 -7.89 1.97
CA LEU A 64 12.35 -7.80 3.08
C LEU A 64 11.53 -9.08 3.21
N GLY A 65 11.41 -9.93 2.18
CA GLY A 65 10.73 -11.21 2.34
C GLY A 65 11.43 -12.20 3.26
N ARG A 66 12.77 -12.17 3.29
CA ARG A 66 13.57 -12.95 4.25
C ARG A 66 13.52 -12.34 5.66
N VAL A 67 13.35 -11.03 5.77
CA VAL A 67 13.19 -10.34 7.08
C VAL A 67 11.78 -10.55 7.64
N ALA A 68 10.76 -10.50 6.78
CA ALA A 68 9.37 -10.69 7.13
C ALA A 68 9.09 -12.08 7.70
N SER A 69 9.81 -13.12 7.25
CA SER A 69 9.68 -14.45 7.84
C SER A 69 10.26 -14.55 9.25
N ARG A 70 11.15 -13.63 9.65
CA ARG A 70 11.76 -13.56 10.99
C ARG A 70 11.04 -12.57 11.91
N TRP A 71 10.34 -11.60 11.34
CA TRP A 71 9.61 -10.57 12.10
C TRP A 71 8.13 -10.94 12.22
N GLY A 72 7.53 -10.67 13.39
CA GLY A 72 6.09 -10.89 13.56
C GLY A 72 5.25 -9.95 12.69
N ASP A 73 4.09 -10.43 12.26
CA ASP A 73 3.18 -9.73 11.33
C ASP A 73 2.83 -8.29 11.76
N ALA A 74 2.71 -8.06 13.07
CA ALA A 74 2.41 -6.73 13.60
C ALA A 74 3.52 -5.70 13.30
N ARG A 75 4.79 -6.12 13.37
CA ARG A 75 5.94 -5.24 13.07
C ARG A 75 6.03 -4.97 11.58
N CYS A 76 5.88 -6.01 10.75
CA CYS A 76 5.90 -5.84 9.29
C CYS A 76 4.79 -4.89 8.84
N TYR A 77 3.57 -5.05 9.37
CA TYR A 77 2.46 -4.16 9.04
C TYR A 77 2.71 -2.71 9.50
N ALA A 78 3.28 -2.52 10.70
CA ALA A 78 3.64 -1.19 11.18
C ALA A 78 4.71 -0.51 10.30
N PHE A 79 5.75 -1.25 9.89
CA PHE A 79 6.77 -0.76 8.96
C PHE A 79 6.20 -0.44 7.58
N SER A 80 5.29 -1.27 7.08
CA SER A 80 4.61 -1.02 5.81
C SER A 80 3.79 0.26 5.82
N VAL A 81 2.97 0.46 6.87
CA VAL A 81 2.17 1.68 7.02
C VAL A 81 3.08 2.89 7.22
N ALA A 82 4.13 2.77 8.03
CA ALA A 82 5.10 3.85 8.23
C ALA A 82 5.79 4.24 6.92
N GLY A 83 6.21 3.27 6.11
CA GLY A 83 6.80 3.52 4.79
C GLY A 83 5.83 4.19 3.82
N GLY A 84 4.57 3.74 3.79
CA GLY A 84 3.52 4.37 2.98
C GLY A 84 3.24 5.81 3.39
N VAL A 85 3.12 6.07 4.69
CA VAL A 85 2.90 7.42 5.25
C VAL A 85 4.11 8.32 4.97
N ALA A 86 5.33 7.85 5.26
CA ALA A 86 6.56 8.60 5.01
C ALA A 86 6.71 8.94 3.51
N GLY A 87 6.39 7.99 2.64
CA GLY A 87 6.43 8.20 1.20
C GLY A 87 5.41 9.22 0.70
N LEU A 88 4.15 9.14 1.16
CA LEU A 88 3.12 10.13 0.81
C LEU A 88 3.44 11.52 1.36
N LEU A 89 3.96 11.62 2.58
CA LEU A 89 4.42 12.88 3.16
C LEU A 89 5.56 13.48 2.34
N ALA A 90 6.55 12.66 1.98
CA ALA A 90 7.65 13.08 1.14
C ALA A 90 7.14 13.56 -0.23
N LEU A 91 6.25 12.82 -0.89
CA LEU A 91 5.69 13.24 -2.19
C LEU A 91 4.85 14.53 -2.10
N GLY A 92 4.16 14.75 -0.99
CA GLY A 92 3.33 15.94 -0.79
C GLY A 92 4.09 17.19 -0.32
N LEU A 93 5.21 17.02 0.38
CA LEU A 93 6.01 18.12 0.96
C LEU A 93 7.34 18.35 0.24
N ALA A 94 7.77 17.45 -0.64
CA ALA A 94 9.08 17.53 -1.26
C ALA A 94 9.20 18.77 -2.13
N ARG A 95 10.25 19.54 -1.85
CA ARG A 95 10.76 20.62 -2.70
C ARG A 95 11.96 20.19 -3.54
N GLU A 96 12.55 19.03 -3.21
CA GLU A 96 13.77 18.53 -3.82
C GLU A 96 13.64 17.08 -4.31
N ALA A 97 14.35 16.77 -5.40
CA ALA A 97 14.25 15.49 -6.10
C ALA A 97 14.71 14.30 -5.26
N TRP A 98 15.70 14.48 -4.39
CA TRP A 98 16.20 13.42 -3.52
C TRP A 98 15.17 13.03 -2.46
N ILE A 99 14.37 13.98 -1.96
CA ILE A 99 13.27 13.72 -1.00
C ILE A 99 12.18 12.90 -1.69
N VAL A 100 11.82 13.26 -2.93
CA VAL A 100 10.88 12.49 -3.76
C VAL A 100 11.39 11.06 -3.95
N GLY A 101 12.66 10.89 -4.35
CA GLY A 101 13.25 9.56 -4.56
C GLY A 101 13.29 8.71 -3.29
N ALA A 102 13.70 9.29 -2.16
CA ALA A 102 13.73 8.61 -0.87
C ALA A 102 12.30 8.23 -0.39
N GLY A 103 11.34 9.14 -0.57
CA GLY A 103 9.93 8.90 -0.25
C GLY A 103 9.33 7.79 -1.09
N LEU A 104 9.60 7.80 -2.40
CA LEU A 104 9.15 6.76 -3.33
C LEU A 104 9.75 5.40 -2.97
N ALA A 105 11.03 5.36 -2.64
CA ALA A 105 11.71 4.15 -2.19
C ALA A 105 11.10 3.61 -0.89
N ALA A 106 10.83 4.47 0.10
CA ALA A 106 10.19 4.09 1.35
C ALA A 106 8.75 3.56 1.14
N LEU A 107 7.97 4.23 0.29
CA LEU A 107 6.62 3.80 -0.08
C LEU A 107 6.65 2.42 -0.74
N CYS A 108 7.56 2.22 -1.70
CA CYS A 108 7.66 0.95 -2.42
C CYS A 108 8.17 -0.18 -1.54
N ALA A 109 9.17 0.07 -0.69
CA ALA A 109 9.64 -0.92 0.26
C ALA A 109 8.52 -1.34 1.23
N GLY A 110 7.80 -0.37 1.81
CA GLY A 110 6.67 -0.64 2.69
C GLY A 110 5.51 -1.37 2.00
N SER A 111 5.18 -0.95 0.78
CA SER A 111 4.11 -1.53 -0.02
C SER A 111 4.41 -2.96 -0.48
N SER A 112 5.65 -3.24 -0.88
CA SER A 112 6.13 -4.59 -1.22
C SER A 112 6.11 -5.52 -0.01
N LEU A 113 6.53 -5.02 1.16
CA LEU A 113 6.46 -5.78 2.41
C LEU A 113 5.00 -6.13 2.77
N LEU A 114 4.08 -5.17 2.62
CA LEU A 114 2.66 -5.40 2.91
C LEU A 114 2.05 -6.46 1.99
N HIS A 115 2.32 -6.32 0.68
CA HIS A 115 1.89 -7.27 -0.33
C HIS A 115 2.39 -8.69 -0.02
N LEU A 116 3.65 -8.82 0.38
CA LEU A 116 4.21 -10.13 0.70
C LEU A 116 3.58 -10.75 1.96
N VAL A 117 3.41 -9.96 3.03
CA VAL A 117 2.78 -10.44 4.27
C VAL A 117 1.33 -10.86 4.02
N ASN A 118 0.59 -10.06 3.24
CA ASN A 118 -0.76 -10.39 2.84
C ASN A 118 -0.80 -11.70 2.05
N MET A 119 0.05 -11.85 1.04
CA MET A 119 0.13 -13.07 0.24
C MET A 119 0.51 -14.31 1.09
N GLN A 120 1.47 -14.18 2.02
CA GLN A 120 1.89 -15.28 2.91
C GLN A 120 0.76 -15.71 3.85
N ARG A 121 0.01 -14.76 4.42
CA ARG A 121 -1.14 -15.07 5.28
C ARG A 121 -2.25 -15.74 4.49
N LEU A 122 -2.53 -15.20 3.31
CA LEU A 122 -3.58 -15.69 2.44
C LEU A 122 -3.26 -17.11 1.93
N GLY A 123 -1.98 -17.41 1.66
CA GLY A 123 -1.49 -18.74 1.28
C GLY A 123 -1.52 -19.80 2.39
N ARG A 124 -1.65 -19.40 3.67
CA ARG A 124 -1.82 -20.30 4.82
C ARG A 124 -3.29 -20.64 5.09
N HIS A 125 -4.23 -19.95 4.45
CA HIS A 125 -5.66 -20.20 4.66
C HIS A 125 -6.04 -21.57 4.06
N PRO A 126 -6.85 -22.39 4.75
CA PRO A 126 -7.23 -23.74 4.30
C PRO A 126 -8.17 -23.78 3.08
N ALA A 127 -8.44 -22.64 2.44
CA ALA A 127 -9.32 -22.54 1.29
C ALA A 127 -8.57 -22.82 -0.02
N ASP A 128 -9.32 -23.03 -1.10
CA ASP A 128 -8.77 -23.21 -2.44
C ASP A 128 -7.83 -22.07 -2.84
N LYS A 129 -6.53 -22.39 -2.96
CA LYS A 129 -5.48 -21.43 -3.30
C LYS A 129 -5.75 -20.69 -4.61
N SER A 130 -6.39 -21.33 -5.58
CA SER A 130 -6.75 -20.71 -6.86
C SER A 130 -7.81 -19.62 -6.68
N GLN A 131 -8.88 -19.89 -5.94
CA GLN A 131 -9.95 -18.92 -5.69
C GLN A 131 -9.43 -17.73 -4.89
N VAL A 132 -8.66 -18.02 -3.85
CA VAL A 132 -8.08 -17.03 -2.95
C VAL A 132 -7.09 -16.11 -3.68
N SER A 133 -6.20 -16.69 -4.51
CA SER A 133 -5.26 -15.92 -5.35
C SER A 133 -5.98 -15.06 -6.40
N SER A 134 -7.03 -15.61 -7.03
CA SER A 134 -7.81 -14.84 -8.03
C SER A 134 -8.53 -13.64 -7.40
N LEU A 135 -9.09 -13.80 -6.20
CA LEU A 135 -9.77 -12.72 -5.48
C LEU A 135 -8.78 -11.65 -5.02
N TYR A 136 -7.58 -12.06 -4.61
CA TYR A 136 -6.47 -11.16 -4.27
C TYR A 136 -5.99 -10.36 -5.46
N ASN A 137 -5.79 -11.00 -6.60
CA ASN A 137 -5.43 -10.31 -7.84
C ASN A 137 -6.52 -9.33 -8.27
N LEU A 138 -7.79 -9.73 -8.16
CA LEU A 138 -8.90 -8.83 -8.46
C LEU A 138 -8.89 -7.60 -7.54
N ALA A 139 -8.73 -7.79 -6.23
CA ALA A 139 -8.63 -6.68 -5.28
C ALA A 139 -7.43 -5.76 -5.59
N SER A 140 -6.28 -6.34 -5.92
CA SER A 140 -5.08 -5.60 -6.32
C SER A 140 -5.31 -4.81 -7.61
N MET A 141 -5.91 -5.41 -8.65
CA MET A 141 -6.19 -4.72 -9.91
C MET A 141 -7.23 -3.61 -9.74
N THR A 142 -8.29 -3.87 -8.99
CA THR A 142 -9.29 -2.85 -8.64
C THR A 142 -8.64 -1.68 -7.92
N GLY A 143 -7.77 -1.96 -6.94
CA GLY A 143 -6.97 -0.93 -6.27
C GLY A 143 -6.13 -0.13 -7.27
N ALA A 144 -5.35 -0.81 -8.10
CA ALA A 144 -4.47 -0.17 -9.09
C ALA A 144 -5.23 0.69 -10.11
N PHE A 145 -6.49 0.36 -10.41
CA PHE A 145 -7.36 1.15 -11.26
C PHE A 145 -7.96 2.36 -10.54
N CYS A 146 -8.50 2.15 -9.33
CA CYS A 146 -9.12 3.22 -8.55
C CYS A 146 -8.11 4.27 -8.06
N GLY A 147 -6.86 3.89 -7.79
CA GLY A 147 -5.83 4.81 -7.29
C GLY A 147 -5.58 6.01 -8.21
N PRO A 148 -5.15 5.80 -9.46
CA PRO A 148 -4.94 6.88 -10.42
C PRO A 148 -6.22 7.66 -10.74
N LEU A 149 -7.40 7.00 -10.78
CA LEU A 149 -8.68 7.69 -10.98
C LEU A 149 -9.02 8.63 -9.83
N ALA A 150 -8.78 8.23 -8.59
CA ALA A 150 -8.95 9.12 -7.46
C ALA A 150 -7.94 10.26 -7.49
N GLY A 151 -6.68 9.96 -7.85
CA GLY A 151 -5.66 10.98 -8.07
C GLY A 151 -6.02 11.97 -9.18
N SER A 152 -6.63 11.53 -10.28
CA SER A 152 -7.04 12.39 -11.39
C SER A 152 -8.21 13.28 -11.05
N ALA A 153 -9.14 12.81 -10.21
CA ALA A 153 -10.22 13.63 -9.68
C ALA A 153 -9.71 14.66 -8.66
N LEU A 154 -8.74 14.29 -7.82
CA LEU A 154 -8.22 15.14 -6.75
C LEU A 154 -7.20 16.18 -7.23
N ALA A 155 -6.30 15.81 -8.15
CA ALA A 155 -5.19 16.68 -8.58
C ALA A 155 -5.63 18.05 -9.14
N PRO A 156 -6.71 18.17 -9.93
CA PRO A 156 -7.20 19.47 -10.40
C PRO A 156 -7.82 20.32 -9.29
N MET A 157 -8.36 19.70 -8.23
CA MET A 157 -9.08 20.41 -7.17
C MET A 157 -8.14 21.00 -6.12
N VAL A 158 -7.12 20.24 -5.70
CA VAL A 158 -6.24 20.62 -4.56
C VAL A 158 -4.77 20.81 -4.97
N GLY A 159 -4.42 20.52 -6.22
CA GLY A 159 -3.04 20.46 -6.69
C GLY A 159 -2.40 19.10 -6.40
N LEU A 160 -1.39 18.77 -7.20
CA LEU A 160 -0.77 17.44 -7.19
C LEU A 160 -0.09 17.06 -5.84
N PRO A 161 0.70 17.94 -5.21
CA PRO A 161 1.35 17.61 -3.92
C PRO A 161 0.31 17.45 -2.81
N SER A 162 -0.70 18.31 -2.78
CA SER A 162 -1.80 18.24 -1.83
C SER A 162 -2.64 16.98 -2.01
N ALA A 163 -2.80 16.47 -3.23
CA ALA A 163 -3.52 15.22 -3.49
C ALA A 163 -2.86 14.02 -2.79
N PHE A 164 -1.52 13.97 -2.73
CA PHE A 164 -0.81 12.95 -1.95
C PHE A 164 -1.07 13.08 -0.45
N LEU A 165 -1.16 14.31 0.08
CA LEU A 165 -1.49 14.56 1.48
C LEU A 165 -2.94 14.20 1.80
N CYS A 166 -3.88 14.47 0.90
CA CYS A 166 -5.27 14.03 1.02
C CYS A 166 -5.42 12.50 1.00
N TRP A 167 -4.44 11.77 0.46
CA TRP A 167 -4.42 10.31 0.46
C TRP A 167 -3.93 9.69 1.78
N LEU A 168 -3.20 10.44 2.61
CA LEU A 168 -2.76 10.00 3.96
C LEU A 168 -3.90 9.52 4.86
N PRO A 169 -5.02 10.26 5.03
CA PRO A 169 -6.12 9.80 5.88
C PRO A 169 -6.71 8.47 5.39
N VAL A 170 -6.72 8.20 4.08
CA VAL A 170 -7.21 6.92 3.53
C VAL A 170 -6.34 5.75 3.99
N VAL A 171 -5.01 5.92 3.92
CA VAL A 171 -4.05 4.92 4.42
C VAL A 171 -4.11 4.80 5.95
N GLY A 172 -4.27 5.91 6.66
CA GLY A 172 -4.39 5.94 8.12
C GLY A 172 -5.67 5.25 8.62
N ILE A 173 -6.82 5.58 8.04
CA ILE A 173 -8.12 5.00 8.38
C ILE A 173 -8.11 3.51 8.10
N SER A 174 -7.64 3.08 6.92
CA SER A 174 -7.56 1.64 6.60
C SER A 174 -6.68 0.87 7.60
N ALA A 175 -5.53 1.43 8.00
CA ALA A 175 -4.67 0.83 9.02
C ALA A 175 -5.32 0.79 10.42
N VAL A 176 -6.04 1.83 10.82
CA VAL A 176 -6.75 1.90 12.12
C VAL A 176 -7.94 0.94 12.14
N MET A 177 -8.74 0.89 11.06
CA MET A 177 -9.86 -0.04 10.93
C MET A 177 -9.37 -1.49 11.04
N LEU A 178 -8.22 -1.82 10.42
CA LEU A 178 -7.64 -3.15 10.55
C LEU A 178 -7.15 -3.47 11.96
N ARG A 179 -6.50 -2.50 12.62
CA ARG A 179 -6.04 -2.66 14.01
C ARG A 179 -7.22 -2.89 14.95
N ARG A 180 -8.33 -2.16 14.77
CA ARG A 180 -9.56 -2.32 15.54
C ARG A 180 -10.19 -3.69 15.28
N ALA A 181 -10.39 -4.05 14.01
CA ALA A 181 -10.99 -5.33 13.66
C ALA A 181 -10.22 -6.54 14.22
N ARG A 182 -8.88 -6.49 14.20
CA ARG A 182 -8.01 -7.51 14.80
C ARG A 182 -8.05 -7.53 16.33
N ARG A 183 -8.16 -6.36 16.96
CA ARG A 183 -8.29 -6.24 18.42
C ARG A 183 -9.64 -6.79 18.90
N ASP A 184 -10.70 -6.52 18.14
CA ASP A 184 -12.05 -7.01 18.44
C ASP A 184 -12.16 -8.54 18.25
N ALA A 185 -11.41 -9.11 17.31
CA ALA A 185 -11.32 -10.56 17.11
C ALA A 185 -10.46 -11.27 18.19
N ALA A 186 -9.53 -10.55 18.82
CA ALA A 186 -8.66 -11.07 19.88
C ALA A 186 -9.28 -10.94 21.29
N LEU A 187 -10.36 -10.18 21.45
CA LEU A 187 -11.14 -10.14 22.68
C LEU A 187 -11.98 -11.43 22.75
N PRO A 188 -11.71 -12.32 23.72
CA PRO A 188 -12.46 -13.57 23.84
C PRO A 188 -13.91 -13.26 24.19
N LEU A 189 -14.85 -13.96 23.54
CA LEU A 189 -16.24 -14.13 23.93
C LEU A 189 -16.30 -14.67 25.38
N SER A 190 -16.16 -13.77 26.35
CA SER A 190 -16.18 -14.06 27.78
C SER A 190 -17.29 -13.26 28.47
N ALA A 191 -18.41 -13.09 27.79
CA ALA A 191 -19.53 -12.33 28.31
C ALA A 191 -20.91 -12.82 27.83
N ASP A 192 -21.09 -14.11 27.53
CA ASP A 192 -22.44 -14.70 27.45
C ASP A 192 -22.40 -16.16 27.92
N ALA A 193 -22.24 -16.30 29.23
CA ALA A 193 -22.63 -17.48 29.99
C ALA A 193 -23.11 -16.98 31.37
N ARG A 194 -24.32 -16.42 31.41
CA ARG A 194 -25.14 -16.32 32.62
C ARG A 194 -26.60 -16.48 32.26
#